data_AF-A0A445MTU8-F1
#
_entry.id   AF-A0A445MTU8-F1
#
_cell.length_a   1.000
_cell.length_b   1.000
_cell.length_c   1.000
_cell.angle_alpha   90.00
_cell.angle_beta   90.00
_cell.angle_gamma   90.00
#
_symmetry.space_group_name_H-M   'P 1'
#
loop_
_entity.id
_entity.type
_entity.pdbx_description
1 polymer ?
#
loop_
_entity_poly.entity_id
_entity_poly.type
_entity_poly.pdbx_seq_one_letter_code
_entity_poly.pdbx_strand_id
1 'polypeptide(L)'
;MSIEKDPDDEQKHKVNEWSVALSKMNIENRYYTAQLASHKPLFLTGPAYGPDYHKWMIRFKEEFDPDALSNPPGPADTDLFIQETEWMQKVKDWPAPKIEANKNPKFK
;
A
#
# COMPACT_ATOMS: atom_id res chain seq x y z
N MET A 1 18.67 -17.35 -18.04
CA MET A 1 17.66 -16.73 -18.93
C MET A 1 17.66 -15.26 -18.57
N SER A 2 18.27 -14.41 -19.39
CA SER A 2 18.30 -12.96 -19.16
C SER A 2 16.92 -12.44 -19.50
N ILE A 3 16.19 -11.93 -18.52
CA ILE A 3 14.92 -11.23 -18.78
C ILE A 3 15.31 -9.92 -19.46
N GLU A 4 15.07 -9.85 -20.76
CA GLU A 4 15.21 -8.63 -21.54
C GLU A 4 14.29 -7.58 -20.90
N LYS A 5 14.84 -6.42 -20.50
CA LYS A 5 14.04 -5.35 -19.90
C LYS A 5 12.99 -4.92 -20.91
N ASP A 6 11.72 -4.94 -20.50
CA ASP A 6 10.64 -4.48 -21.35
C ASP A 6 10.83 -2.97 -21.55
N PRO A 7 10.85 -2.45 -22.79
CA PRO A 7 11.05 -1.03 -23.08
C PRO A 7 10.03 -0.12 -22.37
N ASP A 8 8.87 -0.66 -21.95
CA ASP A 8 7.84 0.07 -21.23
C ASP A 8 8.02 0.07 -19.70
N ASP A 9 9.02 -0.62 -19.15
CA ASP A 9 9.24 -0.70 -17.70
C ASP A 9 9.38 0.68 -17.05
N GLU A 10 10.08 1.62 -17.69
CA GLU A 10 10.19 2.99 -17.18
C GLU A 10 8.85 3.75 -17.12
N GLN A 11 7.95 3.51 -18.07
CA GLN A 11 6.63 4.14 -18.06
C GLN A 11 5.73 3.51 -17.00
N LYS A 12 5.79 2.18 -16.84
CA LYS A 12 5.06 1.45 -15.79
C LYS A 12 5.50 1.91 -14.39
N HIS A 13 6.78 2.23 -14.19
CA HIS A 13 7.27 2.78 -12.92
C HIS A 13 6.63 4.14 -12.59
N LYS A 14 6.49 5.03 -13.60
CA LYS A 14 5.89 6.36 -13.39
C LYS A 14 4.42 6.30 -12.96
N VAL A 15 3.65 5.33 -13.45
CA VAL A 15 2.23 5.18 -13.05
C VAL A 15 2.11 4.84 -11.56
N ASN A 16 2.98 3.98 -11.06
CA ASN A 16 2.99 3.59 -9.66
C ASN A 16 3.46 4.74 -8.74
N GLU A 17 4.48 5.49 -9.17
CA GLU A 17 4.91 6.72 -8.48
C GLU A 17 3.78 7.75 -8.43
N TRP A 18 3.10 7.97 -9.56
CA TRP A 18 1.93 8.85 -9.65
C TRP A 18 0.80 8.41 -8.71
N SER A 19 0.54 7.11 -8.58
CA SER A 19 -0.49 6.59 -7.68
C SER A 19 -0.21 6.95 -6.22
N VAL A 20 1.05 6.82 -5.76
CA VAL A 20 1.43 7.23 -4.40
C VAL A 20 1.39 8.75 -4.25
N ALA A 21 1.84 9.50 -5.26
CA ALA A 21 1.78 10.96 -5.25
C ALA A 21 0.34 11.47 -5.17
N LEU A 22 -0.61 10.81 -5.83
CA LEU A 22 -2.03 11.11 -5.75
C LEU A 22 -2.56 10.94 -4.32
N SER A 23 -2.18 9.86 -3.63
CA SER A 23 -2.53 9.64 -2.22
C SER A 23 -1.99 10.75 -1.32
N LYS A 24 -0.72 11.14 -1.50
CA LYS A 24 -0.12 12.26 -0.73
C LYS A 24 -0.85 13.57 -0.96
N MET A 25 -1.11 13.92 -2.23
CA MET A 25 -1.83 15.13 -2.60
C MET A 25 -3.25 15.16 -2.04
N ASN A 26 -3.96 14.01 -2.00
CA ASN A 26 -5.27 13.92 -1.37
C ASN A 26 -5.19 14.18 0.15
N ILE A 27 -4.21 13.61 0.84
CA ILE A 27 -3.98 13.86 2.28
C ILE A 27 -3.70 15.35 2.53
N GLU A 28 -2.77 15.93 1.78
CA GLU A 28 -2.35 17.33 1.91
C GLU A 28 -3.54 18.30 1.74
N ASN A 29 -4.41 18.01 0.77
CA ASN A 29 -5.56 18.86 0.45
C ASN A 29 -6.86 18.44 1.14
N ARG A 30 -6.82 17.40 2.01
CA ARG A 30 -7.99 16.86 2.73
C ARG A 30 -9.11 16.39 1.80
N TYR A 31 -8.74 15.83 0.65
CA TYR A 31 -9.68 15.24 -0.27
C TYR A 31 -10.00 13.80 0.14
N TYR A 32 -11.29 13.52 0.27
CA TYR A 32 -11.83 12.18 0.46
C TYR A 32 -12.49 11.75 -0.84
N THR A 33 -11.79 10.93 -1.62
CA THR A 33 -12.34 10.41 -2.88
C THR A 33 -13.22 9.19 -2.62
N ALA A 34 -14.25 9.01 -3.45
CA ALA A 34 -15.04 7.77 -3.45
C ALA A 34 -14.24 6.56 -3.98
N GLN A 35 -13.12 6.81 -4.66
CA GLN A 35 -12.24 5.78 -5.19
C GLN A 35 -11.22 5.40 -4.11
N LEU A 36 -11.61 4.48 -3.22
CA LEU A 36 -10.77 3.97 -2.14
C LEU A 36 -9.43 3.39 -2.62
N ALA A 37 -9.37 2.90 -3.86
CA ALA A 37 -8.13 2.44 -4.51
C ALA A 37 -7.07 3.54 -4.69
N SER A 38 -7.47 4.82 -4.73
CA SER A 38 -6.58 5.98 -4.77
C SER A 38 -6.00 6.35 -3.41
N HIS A 39 -6.36 5.62 -2.35
CA HIS A 39 -5.89 5.88 -0.99
C HIS A 39 -5.03 4.74 -0.47
N LYS A 40 -4.10 4.32 -1.32
CA LYS A 40 -3.05 3.39 -0.98
C LYS A 40 -1.73 4.18 -0.96
N PRO A 41 -0.82 3.93 -0.02
CA PRO A 41 -0.77 2.73 0.82
C PRO A 41 -1.51 2.87 2.16
N LEU A 42 -1.89 1.73 2.78
CA LEU A 42 -2.67 1.69 4.03
C LEU A 42 -2.01 2.48 5.16
N PHE A 43 -0.69 2.34 5.32
CA PHE A 43 0.03 2.99 6.42
C PHE A 43 0.30 4.47 6.16
N LEU A 44 0.19 4.92 4.91
CA LEU A 44 0.22 6.35 4.56
C LEU A 44 -1.14 7.01 4.82
N THR A 45 -2.21 6.43 4.28
CA THR A 45 -3.54 7.06 4.28
C THR A 45 -4.36 6.74 5.52
N GLY A 46 -4.10 5.60 6.17
CA GLY A 46 -4.84 5.15 7.34
C GLY A 46 -4.85 6.18 8.46
N PRO A 47 -3.68 6.65 8.95
CA PRO A 47 -3.63 7.72 9.96
C PRO A 47 -4.35 9.01 9.56
N ALA A 48 -4.45 9.33 8.26
CA ALA A 48 -5.16 10.50 7.75
C ALA A 48 -6.69 10.32 7.75
N TYR A 49 -7.19 9.08 7.68
CA TYR A 49 -8.61 8.76 7.83
C TYR A 49 -9.05 8.65 9.28
N GLY A 50 -8.11 8.31 10.16
CA GLY A 50 -8.30 8.28 11.60
C GLY A 50 -7.16 7.53 12.26
N PRO A 51 -6.88 7.79 13.55
CA PRO A 51 -5.73 7.22 14.24
C PRO A 51 -5.70 5.68 14.23
N ASP A 52 -6.86 5.03 14.06
CA ASP A 52 -7.00 3.57 14.14
C ASP A 52 -7.58 2.91 12.87
N TYR A 53 -7.79 3.64 11.77
CA TYR A 53 -8.39 3.05 10.55
C TYR A 53 -7.59 1.87 10.01
N HIS A 54 -6.25 2.01 9.95
CA HIS A 54 -5.36 0.94 9.52
C HIS A 54 -5.45 -0.29 10.45
N LYS A 55 -5.61 -0.08 11.77
CA LYS A 55 -5.78 -1.16 12.74
C LYS A 55 -7.11 -1.88 12.54
N TRP A 56 -8.19 -1.13 12.25
CA TRP A 56 -9.49 -1.72 11.94
C TRP A 56 -9.43 -2.60 10.69
N MET A 57 -8.81 -2.13 9.60
CA MET A 57 -8.61 -2.91 8.38
C MET A 57 -7.83 -4.21 8.62
N ILE A 58 -6.79 -4.14 9.45
CA ILE A 58 -5.98 -5.31 9.82
C ILE A 58 -6.79 -6.30 10.65
N ARG A 59 -7.50 -5.84 11.68
CA ARG A 59 -8.35 -6.70 12.53
C ARG A 59 -9.44 -7.40 11.71
N PHE A 60 -10.04 -6.68 10.77
CA PHE A 60 -11.03 -7.27 9.86
C PHE A 60 -10.43 -8.43 9.06
N LYS A 61 -9.22 -8.25 8.53
CA LYS A 61 -8.50 -9.31 7.82
C LYS A 61 -8.16 -10.50 8.72
N GLU A 62 -7.69 -10.24 9.94
CA GLU A 62 -7.38 -11.29 10.91
C GLU A 62 -8.62 -12.13 11.28
N GLU A 63 -9.79 -11.50 11.40
CA GLU A 63 -11.05 -12.16 11.74
C GLU A 63 -11.59 -13.01 10.58
N PHE A 64 -11.62 -12.45 9.36
CA PHE A 64 -12.31 -13.07 8.22
C PHE A 64 -11.39 -13.85 7.27
N ASP A 65 -10.07 -13.73 7.42
CA ASP A 65 -9.07 -14.54 6.70
C ASP A 65 -7.89 -14.89 7.63
N PRO A 66 -8.13 -15.71 8.65
CA PRO A 66 -7.12 -16.04 9.68
C PRO A 66 -5.91 -16.79 9.11
N ASP A 67 -6.10 -17.55 8.03
CA ASP A 67 -5.06 -18.32 7.36
C ASP A 67 -4.35 -17.53 6.25
N ALA A 68 -4.72 -16.27 6.05
CA ALA A 68 -4.16 -15.36 5.05
C ALA A 68 -4.19 -15.95 3.62
N LEU A 69 -5.29 -16.60 3.25
CA LEU A 69 -5.48 -17.25 1.95
C LEU A 69 -5.64 -16.24 0.80
N SER A 70 -6.21 -15.07 1.10
CA SER A 70 -6.33 -13.97 0.15
C SER A 70 -5.23 -12.93 0.38
N ASN A 71 -5.04 -12.04 -0.61
CA ASN A 71 -4.07 -10.94 -0.57
C ASN A 71 -4.18 -10.13 0.73
N PRO A 72 -3.10 -9.45 1.17
CA PRO A 72 -3.19 -8.46 2.25
C PRO A 72 -4.36 -7.50 2.02
N PRO A 73 -4.88 -6.83 3.07
CA PRO A 73 -5.94 -5.83 2.92
C PRO A 73 -5.64 -4.91 1.73
N GLY A 74 -6.67 -4.59 0.93
CA GLY A 74 -6.46 -3.92 -0.35
C GLY A 74 -5.54 -2.69 -0.31
N PRO A 75 -5.49 -1.86 0.74
CA PRO A 75 -4.47 -0.78 0.79
C PRO A 75 -3.07 -1.23 1.27
N ALA A 76 -2.98 -2.33 2.03
CA ALA A 76 -1.74 -2.94 2.50
C ALA A 76 -1.02 -3.75 1.41
N ASP A 77 -1.73 -4.16 0.34
CA ASP A 77 -1.11 -4.76 -0.85
C ASP A 77 -0.04 -3.84 -1.47
N THR A 78 -0.28 -2.53 -1.40
CA THR A 78 0.57 -1.52 -2.01
C THR A 78 1.73 -1.20 -1.09
N ASP A 79 1.52 -1.23 0.23
CA ASP A 79 2.64 -1.20 1.18
C ASP A 79 3.58 -2.38 0.96
N LEU A 80 3.04 -3.59 0.74
CA LEU A 80 3.84 -4.78 0.41
C LEU A 80 4.58 -4.61 -0.92
N PHE A 81 3.89 -4.17 -1.98
CA PHE A 81 4.50 -3.88 -3.27
C PHE A 81 5.66 -2.88 -3.17
N ILE A 82 5.45 -1.75 -2.47
CA ILE A 82 6.48 -0.74 -2.24
C ILE A 82 7.63 -1.33 -1.43
N GLN A 83 7.34 -2.20 -0.45
CA GLN A 83 8.35 -2.89 0.34
C GLN A 83 9.24 -3.81 -0.51
N GLU A 84 8.66 -4.54 -1.46
CA GLU A 84 9.36 -5.55 -2.26
C GLU A 84 10.02 -4.98 -3.52
N THR A 85 9.72 -3.74 -3.88
CA THR A 85 10.11 -3.15 -5.17
C THR A 85 11.11 -1.99 -4.99
N GLU A 86 12.37 -2.22 -5.39
CA GLU A 86 13.48 -1.27 -5.17
C GLU A 86 13.19 0.15 -5.67
N TRP A 87 12.66 0.30 -6.88
CA TRP A 87 12.42 1.62 -7.48
C TRP A 87 11.25 2.38 -6.82
N MET A 88 10.37 1.71 -6.09
CA MET A 88 9.31 2.34 -5.29
C MET A 88 9.77 2.75 -3.89
N GLN A 89 10.85 2.16 -3.37
CA GLN A 89 11.36 2.52 -2.04
C GLN A 89 11.73 4.01 -1.93
N LYS A 90 12.10 4.64 -3.06
CA LYS A 90 12.40 6.08 -3.11
C LYS A 90 11.22 6.99 -2.77
N VAL A 91 9.97 6.53 -2.93
CA VAL A 91 8.77 7.34 -2.62
C VAL A 91 8.22 7.09 -1.21
N LYS A 92 8.77 6.11 -0.48
CA LYS A 92 8.34 5.72 0.86
C LYS A 92 8.95 6.64 1.92
N ASP A 93 8.14 7.55 2.43
CA ASP A 93 8.49 8.52 3.48
C ASP A 93 7.59 8.43 4.72
N TRP A 94 6.72 7.42 4.79
CA TRP A 94 5.87 7.14 5.95
C TRP A 94 6.35 5.90 6.73
N PRO A 95 6.10 5.87 8.05
CA PRO A 95 6.34 4.68 8.85
C PRO A 95 5.34 3.58 8.50
N ALA A 96 5.83 2.36 8.26
CA ALA A 96 5.00 1.17 8.07
C ALA A 96 5.71 -0.05 8.69
N PRO A 97 4.96 -0.99 9.31
CA PRO A 97 5.54 -2.25 9.75
C PRO A 97 5.99 -3.08 8.54
N LYS A 98 6.82 -4.09 8.79
CA LYS A 98 7.14 -5.08 7.77
C LYS A 98 5.88 -5.91 7.47
N ILE A 99 5.46 -5.94 6.21
CA ILE A 99 4.36 -6.76 5.74
C ILE A 99 4.95 -7.98 5.05
N GLU A 100 4.36 -9.15 5.27
CA GLU A 100 4.78 -10.39 4.62
C GLU A 100 3.61 -10.94 3.80
N ALA A 101 3.88 -11.36 2.57
CA ALA A 101 2.90 -12.04 1.75
C ALA A 101 2.37 -13.29 2.47
N ASN A 102 1.08 -13.58 2.33
CA ASN A 102 0.41 -14.74 2.94
C ASN A 102 0.57 -14.82 4.47
N LYS A 103 0.78 -13.67 5.12
CA LYS A 103 0.67 -13.52 6.57
C LYS A 103 -0.17 -12.30 6.88
N ASN A 104 -1.02 -12.42 7.89
CA ASN A 104 -1.75 -11.25 8.38
C ASN A 104 -0.75 -10.27 9.01
N PRO A 105 -0.74 -8.99 8.57
CA PRO A 105 0.09 -7.98 9.20
C PRO A 105 -0.34 -7.85 10.67
N LYS A 106 0.61 -7.97 11.61
CA LYS A 106 0.33 -7.89 13.05
C LYS A 106 0.80 -6.58 13.63
N PHE A 107 0.08 -6.08 14.63
CA PHE A 107 0.55 -4.98 15.48
C PHE A 107 0.94 -5.51 16.87
N LYS A 108 1.98 -4.91 17.47
CA LYS A 108 2.26 -5.03 18.91
C LYS A 108 1.60 -3.89 19.65
#